data_AF-A0A7Y5VTF1-F1
#
_entry.id   AF-A0A7Y5VTF1-F1
#
_cell.length_a   1.000
_cell.length_b   1.000
_cell.length_c   1.000
_cell.angle_alpha   90.00
_cell.angle_beta   90.00
_cell.angle_gamma   90.00
#
_symmetry.space_group_name_H-M   'P 1'
#
loop_
_entity.id
_entity.type
_entity.pdbx_description
1 polymer ?
#
loop_
_entity_poly.entity_id
_entity_poly.type
_entity_poly.pdbx_seq_one_letter_code
_entity_poly.pdbx_strand_id
1 'polypeptide(L)'
;MFNWLSTWLLHPFMAIGAAAVASPILIHLLSRRRFRRVKWPAMEFLLAAHTKNRRRVQIEQLILLALRCLAIVLLALALARPFVRPGVAAAILGGGARTERVMLLDDSLSMTCADGDGAVFERGVDAVRRLTRWIGAEAERDSLSLYLFSNPSQPVITLANCDDAALQRLLDRLAALR
;
A
#
# COMPACT_ATOMS: atom_id res chain seq x y z
N MET A 1 11.95 -15.44 -21.20
CA MET A 1 10.72 -14.69 -21.49
C MET A 1 9.70 -14.72 -20.33
N PHE A 2 10.16 -14.80 -19.07
CA PHE A 2 9.30 -14.94 -17.88
C PHE A 2 9.80 -14.08 -16.70
N ASN A 3 10.52 -12.98 -16.99
CA ASN A 3 11.17 -12.14 -15.97
C ASN A 3 10.35 -10.89 -15.60
N TRP A 4 9.11 -10.77 -16.10
CA TRP A 4 8.21 -9.66 -15.76
C TRP A 4 7.42 -9.90 -14.47
N LEU A 5 7.34 -11.16 -14.01
CA LEU A 5 6.66 -11.50 -12.76
C LEU A 5 7.52 -11.21 -11.51
N SER A 6 8.85 -11.22 -11.63
CA SER A 6 9.76 -10.98 -10.51
C SER A 6 9.83 -9.53 -10.07
N THR A 7 9.56 -8.58 -10.97
CA THR A 7 9.52 -7.14 -10.63
C THR A 7 8.23 -6.72 -9.92
N TRP A 8 7.14 -7.48 -10.10
CA TRP A 8 5.85 -7.19 -9.47
C TRP A 8 5.63 -7.94 -8.14
N LEU A 9 6.29 -9.08 -7.94
CA LEU A 9 6.18 -9.85 -6.69
C LEU A 9 7.49 -9.76 -5.89
N LEU A 10 7.47 -8.95 -4.83
CA LEU A 10 8.55 -8.83 -3.83
C LEU A 10 8.99 -10.18 -3.21
N HIS A 11 8.17 -11.23 -3.31
CA HIS A 11 8.55 -12.58 -2.88
C HIS A 11 7.80 -13.66 -3.70
N PRO A 12 8.48 -14.57 -4.40
CA PRO A 12 7.84 -15.67 -5.15
C PRO A 12 6.92 -16.55 -4.28
N PHE A 13 7.19 -16.65 -2.98
CA PHE A 13 6.34 -17.37 -2.02
C PHE A 13 4.96 -16.74 -1.80
N MET A 14 4.75 -15.45 -2.08
CA MET A 14 3.39 -14.86 -1.99
C MET A 14 2.44 -15.41 -3.06
N ALA A 15 2.96 -15.90 -4.19
CA ALA A 15 2.14 -16.57 -5.21
C ALA A 15 1.49 -17.87 -4.66
N ILE A 16 2.12 -18.52 -3.68
CA ILE A 16 1.56 -19.69 -2.98
C ILE A 16 0.38 -19.26 -2.10
N GLY A 17 0.46 -18.08 -1.46
CA GLY A 17 -0.65 -17.48 -0.74
C GLY A 17 -1.84 -17.16 -1.65
N ALA A 18 -1.59 -16.66 -2.86
CA ALA A 18 -2.63 -16.48 -3.87
C ALA A 18 -3.24 -17.81 -4.34
N ALA A 19 -2.45 -18.87 -4.48
CA ALA A 19 -2.95 -20.21 -4.78
C ALA A 19 -3.84 -20.78 -3.64
N ALA A 20 -3.56 -20.42 -2.38
CA ALA A 20 -4.42 -20.78 -1.25
C ALA A 20 -5.82 -20.11 -1.32
N VAL A 21 -5.96 -18.96 -1.96
CA VAL A 21 -7.28 -18.33 -2.22
C VAL A 21 -8.14 -19.17 -3.17
N ALA A 22 -7.54 -20.01 -4.03
CA ALA A 22 -8.27 -20.92 -4.92
C ALA A 22 -8.79 -22.18 -4.20
N SER A 23 -8.26 -22.51 -3.02
CA SER A 23 -8.64 -23.72 -2.27
C SER A 23 -10.14 -23.83 -1.91
N PRO A 24 -10.88 -22.77 -1.54
CA PRO A 24 -12.31 -22.86 -1.22
C PRO A 24 -13.15 -23.14 -2.47
N ILE A 25 -12.73 -22.58 -3.61
CA ILE A 25 -13.38 -22.75 -4.91
C ILE A 25 -13.22 -24.22 -5.37
N LEU A 26 -12.01 -24.78 -5.25
CA LEU A 26 -11.74 -26.19 -5.55
C LEU A 26 -12.55 -27.14 -4.66
N ILE A 27 -12.58 -26.90 -3.35
CA ILE A 27 -13.34 -27.75 -2.40
C ILE A 27 -14.83 -27.71 -2.71
N HIS A 28 -15.39 -26.55 -3.09
CA HIS A 28 -16.79 -26.42 -3.48
C HIS A 28 -17.12 -27.23 -4.74
N LEU A 29 -16.26 -27.18 -5.77
CA LEU A 29 -16.45 -27.92 -7.01
C LEU A 29 -16.38 -29.45 -6.78
N LEU A 30 -15.56 -29.89 -5.83
CA LEU A 30 -15.44 -31.30 -5.44
C LEU A 30 -16.62 -31.78 -4.59
N SER A 31 -17.17 -30.92 -3.72
CA SER A 31 -18.34 -31.21 -2.88
C SER A 31 -19.61 -31.45 -3.68
N ARG A 32 -19.72 -30.84 -4.88
CA ARG A 32 -20.87 -31.01 -5.79
C ARG A 32 -21.00 -32.44 -6.37
N ARG A 33 -20.00 -33.32 -6.19
CA ARG A 33 -19.97 -34.68 -6.76
C ARG A 33 -20.53 -35.79 -5.85
N ARG A 34 -21.07 -35.50 -4.66
CA ARG A 34 -21.61 -36.55 -3.77
C ARG A 34 -23.09 -36.39 -3.44
N PHE A 35 -23.95 -36.59 -4.44
CA PHE A 35 -25.35 -36.95 -4.16
C PHE A 35 -25.54 -38.44 -4.43
N ARG A 36 -25.39 -39.26 -3.38
CA ARG A 36 -25.88 -40.65 -3.41
C ARG A 36 -27.41 -40.59 -3.40
N ARG A 37 -28.04 -40.89 -4.53
CA ARG A 37 -29.49 -41.03 -4.63
C ARG A 37 -29.89 -42.36 -4.00
N VAL A 38 -30.55 -42.31 -2.86
CA VAL A 38 -31.17 -43.48 -2.22
C VAL A 38 -32.66 -43.43 -2.54
N LYS A 39 -33.20 -44.43 -3.25
CA LYS A 39 -34.64 -44.55 -3.49
C LYS A 39 -35.30 -45.03 -2.18
N TRP A 40 -36.02 -44.15 -1.49
CA TRP A 40 -36.81 -44.53 -0.32
C TRP A 40 -38.31 -44.19 -0.55
N PRO A 41 -39.25 -45.15 -0.41
CA PRO A 41 -40.65 -44.97 -0.81
C PRO A 41 -41.44 -43.90 -0.04
N ALA A 42 -41.02 -43.56 1.19
CA ALA A 42 -41.71 -42.57 2.04
C ALA A 42 -41.40 -41.09 1.67
N MET A 43 -40.59 -40.84 0.64
CA MET A 43 -40.00 -39.52 0.35
C MET A 43 -40.92 -38.58 -0.46
N GLU A 44 -42.02 -39.07 -1.03
CA GLU A 44 -42.87 -38.27 -1.94
C GLU A 44 -43.51 -37.05 -1.27
N PHE A 45 -43.93 -37.16 0.00
CA PHE A 45 -44.43 -36.02 0.78
C PHE A 45 -43.33 -35.01 1.16
N LEU A 46 -42.10 -35.48 1.31
CA LEU A 46 -40.94 -34.65 1.68
C LEU A 46 -40.38 -33.90 0.45
N LEU A 47 -40.44 -34.52 -0.74
CA LEU A 47 -40.04 -33.94 -2.03
C LEU A 47 -40.91 -32.75 -2.45
N ALA A 48 -42.21 -32.77 -2.15
CA ALA A 48 -43.14 -31.67 -2.44
C ALA A 48 -42.84 -30.39 -1.63
N ALA A 49 -42.36 -30.53 -0.39
CA ALA A 49 -41.88 -29.40 0.42
C ALA A 49 -40.47 -28.94 0.00
N HIS A 50 -39.65 -29.85 -0.54
CA HIS A 50 -38.25 -29.57 -0.83
C HIS A 50 -38.05 -28.70 -2.08
N THR A 51 -38.92 -28.78 -3.08
CA THR A 51 -38.85 -27.94 -4.31
C THR A 51 -38.95 -26.46 -4.00
N LYS A 52 -39.75 -26.05 -3.01
CA LYS A 52 -39.91 -24.65 -2.59
C LYS A 52 -38.69 -24.14 -1.79
N ASN A 53 -38.08 -25.00 -0.97
CA ASN A 53 -36.94 -24.63 -0.13
C ASN A 53 -35.58 -24.69 -0.87
N ARG A 54 -35.53 -25.34 -2.04
CA ARG A 54 -34.29 -25.56 -2.80
C ARG A 54 -33.63 -24.26 -3.30
N ARG A 55 -34.40 -23.23 -3.64
CA ARG A 55 -33.85 -21.92 -4.04
C ARG A 55 -33.23 -21.16 -2.87
N ARG A 56 -33.88 -21.16 -1.71
CA ARG A 56 -33.38 -20.47 -0.50
C ARG A 56 -32.07 -21.08 -0.02
N VAL A 57 -32.01 -22.41 0.03
CA VAL A 57 -30.79 -23.16 0.37
C VAL A 57 -29.66 -22.86 -0.61
N GLN A 58 -29.93 -22.74 -1.92
CA GLN A 58 -28.90 -22.40 -2.91
C GLN A 58 -28.35 -20.98 -2.74
N ILE A 59 -29.21 -20.00 -2.42
CA ILE A 59 -28.79 -18.62 -2.18
C ILE A 59 -27.96 -18.53 -0.90
N GLU A 60 -28.40 -19.16 0.19
CA GLU A 60 -27.63 -19.22 1.44
C GLU A 60 -26.26 -19.87 1.23
N GLN A 61 -26.19 -20.97 0.47
CA GLN A 61 -24.92 -21.64 0.14
C GLN A 61 -24.01 -20.74 -0.71
N LEU A 62 -24.56 -19.96 -1.64
CA LEU A 62 -23.79 -19.04 -2.48
C LEU A 62 -23.25 -17.86 -1.66
N ILE A 63 -24.05 -17.31 -0.75
CA ILE A 63 -23.63 -16.24 0.16
C ILE A 63 -22.56 -16.74 1.14
N LEU A 64 -22.74 -17.93 1.72
CA LEU A 64 -21.75 -18.55 2.60
C LEU A 64 -20.43 -18.84 1.87
N LEU A 65 -20.50 -19.24 0.60
CA LEU A 65 -19.33 -19.41 -0.24
C LEU A 65 -18.62 -18.08 -0.48
N ALA A 66 -19.36 -17.04 -0.86
CA ALA A 66 -18.80 -15.71 -1.10
C ALA A 66 -18.13 -15.15 0.16
N LEU A 67 -18.77 -15.26 1.33
CA LEU A 67 -18.22 -14.81 2.60
C LEU A 67 -16.93 -15.55 2.98
N ARG A 68 -16.88 -16.86 2.76
CA ARG A 68 -15.67 -17.67 3.04
C ARG A 68 -14.50 -17.27 2.13
N CYS A 69 -14.77 -17.03 0.85
CA CYS A 69 -13.74 -16.52 -0.08
C CYS A 69 -13.29 -15.11 0.33
N LEU A 70 -14.23 -14.22 0.65
CA LEU A 70 -13.94 -12.85 1.08
C LEU A 70 -13.04 -12.83 2.33
N ALA A 71 -13.34 -13.68 3.32
CA ALA A 71 -12.54 -13.77 4.55
C ALA A 71 -11.08 -14.14 4.26
N ILE A 72 -10.85 -15.11 3.36
CA ILE A 72 -9.49 -15.54 2.98
C ILE A 72 -8.77 -14.45 2.17
N VAL A 73 -9.48 -13.79 1.25
CA VAL A 73 -8.92 -12.65 0.49
C VAL A 73 -8.53 -11.51 1.41
N LEU A 74 -9.39 -11.14 2.37
CA LEU A 74 -9.10 -10.10 3.35
C LEU A 74 -7.92 -10.48 4.24
N LEU A 75 -7.82 -11.73 4.67
CA LEU A 75 -6.69 -12.22 5.46
C LEU A 75 -5.39 -12.19 4.65
N ALA A 76 -5.43 -12.58 3.38
CA ALA A 76 -4.29 -12.50 2.47
C ALA A 76 -3.86 -11.05 2.22
N LEU A 77 -4.80 -10.13 2.03
CA LEU A 77 -4.51 -8.69 1.91
C LEU A 77 -3.94 -8.13 3.22
N ALA A 78 -4.48 -8.50 4.37
CA ALA A 78 -3.97 -8.07 5.67
C ALA A 78 -2.52 -8.55 5.91
N LEU A 79 -2.22 -9.80 5.56
CA LEU A 79 -0.88 -10.38 5.64
C LEU A 79 0.07 -9.81 4.59
N ALA A 80 -0.42 -9.54 3.39
CA ALA A 80 0.38 -8.95 2.32
C ALA A 80 0.77 -7.49 2.61
N ARG A 81 0.09 -6.83 3.57
CA ARG A 81 0.29 -5.41 3.90
C ARG A 81 0.54 -4.58 2.64
N PRO A 82 -0.41 -4.54 1.69
CA PRO A 82 -0.26 -3.70 0.52
C PRO A 82 0.02 -2.29 1.01
N PHE A 83 1.15 -1.73 0.61
CA PHE A 83 1.49 -0.34 0.91
C PHE A 83 0.51 0.55 0.14
N VAL A 84 -0.65 0.79 0.74
CA VAL A 84 -1.59 1.80 0.27
C VAL A 84 -0.89 3.13 0.54
N ARG A 85 -0.33 3.71 -0.53
CA ARG A 85 0.19 5.07 -0.47
C ARG A 85 -0.94 5.97 0.05
N PRO A 86 -0.69 6.87 1.01
CA PRO A 86 -1.71 7.75 1.58
C PRO A 86 -2.52 8.47 0.49
N GLY A 87 -1.87 8.81 -0.63
CA GLY A 87 -2.47 9.36 -1.84
C GLY A 87 -3.62 8.54 -2.45
N VAL A 88 -3.46 7.21 -2.53
CA VAL A 88 -4.46 6.32 -3.17
C VAL A 88 -5.66 6.09 -2.26
N ALA A 89 -5.42 5.90 -0.96
CA ALA A 89 -6.50 5.75 0.01
C ALA A 89 -7.37 7.02 0.09
N ALA A 90 -6.74 8.19 0.06
CA ALA A 90 -7.46 9.45 0.06
C ALA A 90 -8.15 9.73 -1.29
N ALA A 91 -7.53 9.37 -2.43
CA ALA A 91 -8.16 9.49 -3.74
C ALA A 91 -9.45 8.65 -3.86
N ILE A 92 -9.46 7.43 -3.31
CA ILE A 92 -10.66 6.58 -3.25
C ILE A 92 -11.74 7.18 -2.34
N LEU A 93 -11.34 7.88 -1.27
CA LEU A 93 -12.24 8.54 -0.32
C LEU A 93 -12.59 9.99 -0.72
N GLY A 94 -12.19 10.45 -1.91
CA GLY A 94 -12.47 11.81 -2.40
C GLY A 94 -11.71 12.94 -1.69
N GLY A 95 -10.75 12.60 -0.83
CA GLY A 95 -9.85 13.55 -0.18
C GLY A 95 -8.57 13.70 -1.00
N GLY A 96 -8.22 14.93 -1.40
CA GLY A 96 -6.86 15.18 -1.87
C GLY A 96 -5.91 14.99 -0.68
N ALA A 97 -5.25 13.84 -0.58
CA ALA A 97 -4.20 13.64 0.42
C ALA A 97 -3.06 14.61 0.14
N ARG A 98 -3.05 15.72 0.87
CA ARG A 98 -1.87 16.54 1.05
C ARG A 98 -1.05 15.89 2.15
N THR A 99 0.15 15.45 1.82
CA THR A 99 1.08 14.93 2.82
C THR A 99 2.07 16.04 3.16
N GLU A 100 2.15 16.40 4.42
CA GLU A 100 3.25 17.24 4.89
C GLU A 100 4.48 16.36 5.15
N ARG A 101 5.58 16.67 4.48
CA ARG A 101 6.86 15.98 4.66
C ARG A 101 7.79 16.87 5.47
N VAL A 102 8.34 16.33 6.55
CA VAL A 102 9.32 17.02 7.39
C VAL A 102 10.69 16.41 7.14
N MET A 103 11.64 17.22 6.70
CA MET A 103 13.04 16.84 6.56
C MET A 103 13.85 17.46 7.70
N LEU A 104 14.75 16.68 8.29
CA LEU A 104 15.71 17.16 9.27
C LEU A 104 17.12 17.01 8.70
N LEU A 105 17.88 18.10 8.71
CA LEU A 105 19.27 18.16 8.26
C LEU A 105 20.19 18.41 9.46
N ASP A 106 21.18 17.53 9.65
CA ASP A 106 22.18 17.69 10.70
C ASP A 106 23.17 18.79 10.32
N ASP A 107 23.40 19.72 11.24
CA ASP A 107 24.33 20.85 11.14
C ASP A 107 25.32 20.89 12.32
N SER A 108 25.50 19.76 13.01
CA SER A 108 26.50 19.64 14.06
C SER A 108 27.93 19.90 13.54
N LEU A 109 28.84 20.30 14.43
CA LEU A 109 30.24 20.61 14.09
C LEU A 109 30.95 19.46 13.34
N SER A 110 30.49 18.22 13.54
CA SER A 110 31.01 17.04 12.84
C SER A 110 30.75 17.07 11.32
N MET A 111 29.73 17.82 10.87
CA MET A 111 29.34 17.99 9.47
C MET A 111 30.29 18.92 8.70
N THR A 112 31.09 19.73 9.40
CA THR A 112 32.15 20.56 8.81
C THR A 112 33.41 19.76 8.47
N CYS A 113 33.48 18.49 8.90
CA CYS A 113 34.56 17.61 8.52
C CYS A 113 34.58 17.43 7.00
N ALA A 114 35.72 17.73 6.39
CA ALA A 114 35.96 17.44 4.99
C ALA A 114 36.40 15.98 4.87
N ASP A 115 35.60 15.20 4.14
CA ASP A 115 36.02 13.90 3.64
C ASP A 115 36.52 14.10 2.20
N GLY A 116 37.21 13.15 1.59
CA GLY A 116 37.95 13.32 0.32
C GLY A 116 37.15 13.82 -0.91
N ASP A 117 35.84 14.05 -0.76
CA ASP A 117 34.88 14.49 -1.77
C ASP A 117 34.14 15.81 -1.39
N GLY A 118 34.59 16.53 -0.35
CA GLY A 118 34.02 17.79 0.13
C GLY A 118 33.54 17.77 1.58
N ALA A 119 32.93 18.87 2.04
CA ALA A 119 32.35 18.92 3.39
C ALA A 119 31.16 17.97 3.51
N VAL A 120 31.06 17.22 4.62
CA VAL A 120 29.92 16.31 4.88
C VAL A 120 28.58 17.04 4.80
N PHE A 121 28.57 18.31 5.22
CA PHE A 121 27.41 19.21 5.09
C PHE A 121 26.96 19.40 3.63
N GLU A 122 27.88 19.60 2.68
CA GLU A 122 27.55 19.77 1.26
C GLU A 122 26.90 18.51 0.67
N ARG A 123 27.38 17.32 1.08
CA ARG A 123 26.73 16.04 0.72
C ARG A 123 25.30 15.92 1.27
N GLY A 124 25.08 16.44 2.48
CA GLY A 124 23.76 16.52 3.12
C GLY A 124 22.81 17.43 2.35
N VAL A 125 23.27 18.62 1.95
CA VAL A 125 22.51 19.56 1.11
C VAL A 125 22.16 18.93 -0.24
N ASP A 126 23.11 18.22 -0.88
CA ASP A 126 22.86 17.52 -2.13
C ASP A 126 21.86 16.37 -1.98
N ALA A 127 21.86 15.66 -0.84
CA ALA A 127 20.86 14.64 -0.55
C ALA A 127 19.46 15.25 -0.41
N VAL A 128 19.32 16.36 0.33
CA VAL A 128 18.06 17.12 0.41
C VAL A 128 17.60 17.55 -0.98
N ARG A 129 18.50 18.07 -1.82
CA ARG A 129 18.19 18.48 -3.19
C ARG A 129 17.68 17.34 -4.06
N ARG A 130 18.23 16.13 -3.92
CA ARG A 130 17.77 14.93 -4.65
C ARG A 130 16.39 14.48 -4.15
N LEU A 131 16.20 14.46 -2.83
CA LEU A 131 14.94 14.05 -2.21
C LEU A 131 13.80 15.01 -2.57
N THR A 132 14.02 16.32 -2.51
CA THR A 132 13.01 17.32 -2.88
C THR A 132 12.62 17.22 -4.35
N ARG A 133 13.57 16.98 -5.26
CA ARG A 133 13.26 16.74 -6.69
C ARG A 133 12.44 15.46 -6.91
N TRP A 134 12.80 14.38 -6.22
CA TRP A 134 12.05 13.13 -6.29
C TRP A 134 10.62 13.30 -5.76
N ILE A 135 10.46 14.05 -4.67
CA ILE A 135 9.16 14.39 -4.07
C ILE A 135 8.31 15.27 -5.01
N GLY A 136 8.91 16.30 -5.61
CA GLY A 136 8.21 17.21 -6.52
C GLY A 136 7.68 16.50 -7.77
N ALA A 137 8.42 15.51 -8.29
CA ALA A 137 7.98 14.70 -9.42
C ALA A 137 6.79 13.78 -9.11
N GLU A 138 6.63 13.36 -7.85
CA GLU A 138 5.59 12.40 -7.43
C GLU A 138 4.32 13.10 -6.91
N ALA A 139 4.44 14.29 -6.31
CA ALA A 139 3.32 14.98 -5.67
C ALA A 139 3.52 16.51 -5.61
N GLU A 140 3.05 17.21 -6.63
CA GLU A 140 3.12 18.68 -6.80
C GLU A 140 2.38 19.48 -5.70
N ARG A 141 1.49 18.82 -4.93
CA ARG A 141 0.67 19.43 -3.86
C ARG A 141 1.11 19.15 -2.43
N ASP A 142 2.24 18.45 -2.25
CA ASP A 142 2.75 18.14 -0.92
C ASP A 142 3.59 19.30 -0.36
N SER A 143 3.36 19.62 0.91
CA SER A 143 4.16 20.62 1.62
C SER A 143 5.43 20.00 2.20
N LEU A 144 6.53 20.74 2.16
CA LEU A 144 7.83 20.30 2.65
C LEU A 144 8.39 21.31 3.67
N SER A 145 8.62 20.86 4.89
CA SER A 145 9.24 21.67 5.95
C SER A 145 10.65 21.15 6.24
N LEU A 146 11.66 22.00 6.14
CA LEU A 146 13.05 21.67 6.45
C LEU A 146 13.45 22.26 7.81
N TYR A 147 13.97 21.40 8.67
CA TYR A 147 14.50 21.76 10.00
C TYR A 147 15.98 21.43 10.08
N LEU A 148 16.70 22.17 10.93
CA LEU A 148 18.05 21.80 11.35
C LEU A 148 17.99 21.07 12.69
N PHE A 149 18.94 20.16 12.92
CA PHE A 149 19.05 19.50 14.22
C PHE A 149 19.42 20.48 15.33
N SER A 150 20.20 21.54 15.05
CA SER A 150 20.53 22.58 16.03
C SER A 150 19.32 23.39 16.50
N ASN A 151 18.31 23.56 15.64
CA ASN A 151 17.12 24.34 15.97
C ASN A 151 15.84 23.68 15.46
N PRO A 152 15.35 22.64 16.17
CA PRO A 152 14.13 21.94 15.79
C PRO A 152 12.86 22.77 16.03
N SER A 153 12.97 23.91 16.74
CA SER A 153 11.82 24.74 17.11
C SER A 153 11.33 25.66 15.98
N GLN A 154 12.18 25.96 15.00
CA GLN A 154 11.85 26.83 13.87
C GLN A 154 12.30 26.19 12.55
N PRO A 155 11.41 26.02 11.56
CA PRO A 155 11.80 25.53 10.25
C PRO A 155 12.68 26.57 9.56
N VAL A 156 13.75 26.12 8.90
CA VAL A 156 14.58 26.95 8.02
C VAL A 156 13.72 27.50 6.89
N ILE A 157 12.88 26.63 6.32
CA ILE A 157 11.90 26.98 5.30
C ILE A 157 10.75 25.98 5.29
N THR A 158 9.55 26.49 5.07
CA THR A 158 8.34 25.69 4.79
C THR A 158 7.91 26.00 3.36
N LEU A 159 7.95 24.99 2.50
CA LEU A 159 7.52 25.06 1.12
C LEU A 159 6.09 24.53 1.04
N ALA A 160 5.16 25.37 0.58
CA ALA A 160 3.77 24.97 0.38
C ALA A 160 3.60 23.99 -0.79
N ASN A 161 4.42 24.16 -1.84
CA ASN A 161 4.53 23.30 -3.01
C ASN A 161 6.01 23.06 -3.33
N CYS A 162 6.33 21.89 -3.90
CA CYS A 162 7.68 21.49 -4.27
C CYS A 162 8.03 21.87 -5.72
N ASP A 163 7.98 23.16 -6.04
CA ASP A 163 8.35 23.69 -7.36
C ASP A 163 9.86 23.94 -7.47
N ASP A 164 10.41 23.98 -8.69
CA ASP A 164 11.84 24.29 -8.90
C ASP A 164 12.25 25.65 -8.33
N ALA A 165 11.37 26.65 -8.39
CA ALA A 165 11.60 27.96 -7.79
C ALA A 165 11.66 27.90 -6.25
N ALA A 166 10.85 27.03 -5.64
CA ALA A 166 10.85 26.79 -4.20
C ALA A 166 12.12 26.06 -3.76
N LEU A 167 12.62 25.13 -4.59
CA LEU A 167 13.89 24.45 -4.38
C LEU A 167 15.08 25.41 -4.41
N GLN A 168 15.12 26.35 -5.37
CA GLN A 168 16.20 27.34 -5.42
C GLN A 168 16.24 28.21 -4.16
N ARG A 169 15.09 28.68 -3.68
CA ARG A 169 15.00 29.43 -2.41
C ARG A 169 15.49 28.64 -1.20
N LEU A 170 15.24 27.34 -1.17
CA LEU A 170 15.73 26.45 -0.12
C LEU A 170 17.26 26.34 -0.17
N LEU A 171 17.83 26.18 -1.36
CA LEU A 171 19.28 26.09 -1.54
C LEU A 171 19.98 27.41 -1.20
N ASP A 172 19.44 28.54 -1.64
CA ASP A 172 19.97 29.87 -1.30
C ASP A 172 20.01 30.09 0.22
N ARG A 173 18.97 29.62 0.92
CA ARG A 173 18.86 29.75 2.37
C ARG A 173 19.80 28.81 3.13
N LEU A 174 20.04 27.61 2.61
CA LEU A 174 21.06 26.69 3.15
C LEU A 174 22.47 27.20 2.88
N ALA A 175 22.72 27.82 1.73
CA ALA A 175 24.00 28.45 1.42
C ALA A 175 24.29 29.64 2.37
N ALA A 176 23.27 30.38 2.79
CA ALA A 176 23.40 31.47 3.75
C ALA A 176 23.67 31.04 5.20
N LEU A 177 23.57 29.73 5.50
CA LEU A 177 23.81 29.17 6.83
C LEU A 177 25.23 28.61 7.01
N ARG A 178 26.06 28.69 5.96
CA ARG A 178 27.49 28.37 5.99
C ARG A 178 28.30 29.51 6.60
#